data_AF-A0A9D6R4C3-F1
#
_entry.id   AF-A0A9D6R4C3-F1
#
_cell.length_a   1.000
_cell.length_b   1.000
_cell.length_c   1.000
_cell.angle_alpha   90.00
_cell.angle_beta   90.00
_cell.angle_gamma   90.00
#
_symmetry.space_group_name_H-M   'P 1'
#
loop_
_entity.id
_entity.type
_entity.pdbx_description
1 polymer ?
#
loop_
_entity_poly.entity_id
_entity_poly.type
_entity_poly.pdbx_seq_one_letter_code
_entity_poly.pdbx_strand_id
1 'polypeptide(L)'
;MAKTLFYRLFGVGRIPAAVMAELQQEGILLVDEGVRGSATYRNFRKPGRADSWRRQWYTASIALTNIRLLALWGSNPIINAPLADERLRSMRYSLEDKAAVLCVAFDAALFHADWSGTIEYRFRTPQAQHLLELIQQRIG
;
A
#
# COMPACT_ATOMS: atom_id res chain seq x y z
N MET A 1 2.83 -9.34 -16.94
CA MET A 1 4.05 -9.00 -16.18
C MET A 1 4.43 -10.17 -15.28
N ALA A 2 5.73 -10.46 -15.14
CA ALA A 2 6.18 -11.57 -14.32
C ALA A 2 6.17 -11.18 -12.83
N LYS A 3 5.51 -11.99 -12.00
CA LYS A 3 5.60 -11.94 -10.53
C LYS A 3 7.08 -11.98 -10.12
N THR A 4 7.43 -11.32 -9.00
CA THR A 4 8.83 -11.30 -8.55
C THR A 4 9.37 -12.73 -8.39
N LEU A 5 10.65 -12.93 -8.70
CA LEU A 5 11.28 -14.25 -8.67
C LEU A 5 11.16 -14.91 -7.27
N PHE A 6 11.29 -14.11 -6.21
CA PHE A 6 11.10 -14.56 -4.82
C PHE A 6 9.65 -14.91 -4.48
N TYR A 7 8.64 -14.25 -5.06
CA TYR A 7 7.25 -14.68 -4.90
C TYR A 7 7.04 -16.07 -5.51
N ARG A 8 7.57 -16.30 -6.71
CA ARG A 8 7.38 -17.57 -7.43
C ARG A 8 8.07 -18.76 -6.76
N LEU A 9 9.20 -18.52 -6.11
CA LEU A 9 10.01 -19.58 -5.48
C LEU A 9 9.73 -19.77 -3.99
N PHE A 10 9.29 -18.74 -3.26
CA PHE A 10 9.18 -18.76 -1.79
C PHE A 10 7.89 -18.15 -1.23
N GLY A 11 6.94 -17.70 -2.07
CA GLY A 11 5.71 -17.06 -1.61
C GLY A 11 5.93 -15.71 -0.91
N VAL A 12 7.12 -15.10 -1.05
CA VAL A 12 7.42 -13.80 -0.45
C VAL A 12 6.52 -12.74 -1.08
N GLY A 13 5.74 -12.05 -0.25
CA GLY A 13 4.73 -11.07 -0.69
C GLY A 13 3.34 -11.67 -0.92
N ARG A 14 3.10 -12.91 -0.46
CA ARG A 14 1.75 -13.48 -0.33
C ARG A 14 1.09 -12.95 0.95
N ILE A 15 -0.21 -12.70 0.88
CA ILE A 15 -1.04 -12.40 2.04
C ILE A 15 -1.14 -13.68 2.88
N PRO A 16 -0.91 -13.62 4.20
CA PRO A 16 -1.07 -14.78 5.08
C PRO A 16 -2.48 -15.38 4.97
N ALA A 17 -2.61 -16.71 5.02
CA ALA A 17 -3.88 -17.40 4.79
C ALA A 17 -5.01 -16.92 5.73
N ALA A 18 -4.71 -16.66 7.00
CA ALA A 18 -5.68 -16.11 7.95
C ALA A 18 -6.20 -14.73 7.50
N VAL A 19 -5.29 -13.84 7.07
CA VAL A 19 -5.65 -12.52 6.55
C VAL A 19 -6.44 -12.65 5.25
N MET A 20 -6.07 -13.56 4.35
CA MET A 20 -6.84 -13.80 3.13
C MET A 20 -8.27 -14.27 3.43
N ALA A 21 -8.46 -15.13 4.43
CA ALA A 21 -9.79 -15.57 4.85
C ALA A 21 -10.65 -14.41 5.38
N GLU A 22 -10.06 -13.48 6.16
CA GLU A 22 -10.74 -12.24 6.57
C GLU A 22 -11.14 -11.41 5.34
N LEU A 23 -10.20 -11.16 4.41
CA LEU A 23 -10.47 -10.36 3.21
C LEU A 23 -11.59 -10.96 2.35
N GLN A 24 -11.68 -12.29 2.28
CA GLN A 24 -12.76 -12.99 1.59
C GLN A 24 -14.12 -12.71 2.24
N GLN A 25 -14.19 -12.72 3.58
CA GLN A 25 -15.42 -12.39 4.31
C GLN A 25 -15.83 -10.92 4.13
N GLU A 26 -14.86 -10.02 4.01
CA GLU A 26 -15.09 -8.60 3.73
C GLU A 26 -15.56 -8.34 2.28
N GLY A 27 -15.48 -9.34 1.41
CA GLY A 27 -15.75 -9.23 -0.02
C GLY A 27 -14.63 -8.49 -0.76
N ILE A 28 -13.75 -9.26 -1.40
CA ILE A 28 -12.61 -8.74 -2.17
C ILE A 28 -13.12 -8.05 -3.43
N LEU A 29 -12.74 -6.78 -3.61
CA LEU A 29 -12.93 -6.02 -4.85
C LEU A 29 -11.73 -6.18 -5.78
N LEU A 30 -10.53 -6.12 -5.20
CA LEU A 30 -9.28 -6.31 -5.93
C LEU A 30 -8.22 -6.87 -4.99
N VAL A 31 -7.40 -7.80 -5.48
CA VAL A 31 -6.20 -8.26 -4.78
C VAL A 31 -5.06 -8.48 -5.76
N ASP A 32 -3.87 -8.04 -5.39
CA ASP A 32 -2.64 -8.34 -6.11
C ASP A 32 -1.50 -8.66 -5.14
N GLU A 33 -0.86 -9.80 -5.35
CA GLU A 33 0.17 -10.35 -4.47
C GLU A 33 1.50 -10.47 -5.21
N GLY A 34 2.61 -10.33 -4.48
CA GLY A 34 3.93 -10.46 -5.07
C GLY A 34 4.32 -9.28 -5.97
N VAL A 35 3.72 -8.11 -5.77
CA VAL A 35 3.99 -6.88 -6.53
C VAL A 35 5.29 -6.24 -6.07
N ARG A 36 6.02 -5.61 -6.99
CA ARG A 36 7.21 -4.82 -6.62
C ARG A 36 6.75 -3.51 -5.97
N GLY A 37 7.17 -3.28 -4.74
CA GLY A 37 6.84 -2.08 -3.98
C GLY A 37 8.06 -1.27 -3.57
N SER A 38 7.82 -0.01 -3.20
CA SER A 38 8.81 0.78 -2.47
C SER A 38 8.17 1.78 -1.53
N ALA A 39 8.80 2.00 -0.37
CA ALA A 39 8.49 3.10 0.53
C ALA A 39 9.57 4.17 0.36
N THR A 40 9.15 5.40 0.09
CA THR A 40 10.03 6.57 0.07
C THR A 40 9.65 7.48 1.23
N TYR A 41 10.62 7.79 2.07
CA TYR A 41 10.52 8.73 3.17
C TYR A 41 11.15 10.05 2.73
N ARG A 42 10.41 11.16 2.83
CA ARG A 42 10.88 12.50 2.43
C ARG A 42 10.74 13.46 3.60
N ASN A 43 11.85 14.08 4.00
CA ASN A 43 11.93 14.94 5.18
C ASN A 43 11.29 14.30 6.42
N PHE A 44 11.44 12.98 6.54
CA PHE A 44 10.75 12.18 7.53
C PHE A 44 11.44 12.27 8.88
N ARG A 45 10.65 12.44 9.94
CA ARG A 45 11.15 12.42 11.32
C ARG A 45 10.19 11.63 12.20
N LYS A 46 10.76 10.86 13.12
CA LYS A 46 10.09 10.20 14.23
C LYS A 46 11.07 10.12 15.42
N PRO A 47 10.61 9.77 16.65
CA PRO A 47 11.52 9.58 17.76
C PRO A 47 12.67 8.62 17.41
N GLY A 48 13.91 9.08 17.61
CA GLY A 48 15.13 8.30 17.35
C GLY A 48 15.51 8.12 15.88
N ARG A 49 14.80 8.73 14.91
CA ARG A 49 15.15 8.62 13.49
C ARG A 49 14.72 9.83 12.66
N ALA A 50 15.64 10.36 11.87
CA ALA A 50 15.37 11.36 10.85
C ALA A 50 15.99 10.93 9.52
N ASP A 51 15.23 11.03 8.44
CA ASP A 51 15.69 10.77 7.06
C ASP A 51 15.29 11.97 6.18
N SER A 52 16.26 12.70 5.62
CA SER A 52 15.95 13.74 4.61
C SER A 52 15.38 13.10 3.35
N TRP A 53 15.97 11.99 2.92
CA TRP A 53 15.46 11.14 1.88
C TRP A 53 15.92 9.70 2.10
N ARG A 54 15.00 8.75 2.04
CA ARG A 54 15.32 7.31 2.08
C ARG A 54 14.31 6.53 1.26
N ARG A 55 14.80 5.63 0.40
CA ARG A 55 13.94 4.70 -0.35
C ARG A 55 14.29 3.26 -0.01
N GLN A 56 13.26 2.46 0.24
CA GLN A 56 13.39 1.03 0.49
C GLN A 56 12.51 0.26 -0.47
N TRP A 57 13.10 -0.71 -1.17
CA TRP A 57 12.41 -1.60 -2.09
C TRP A 57 12.00 -2.88 -1.39
N TYR A 58 10.85 -3.43 -1.77
CA TYR A 58 10.33 -4.66 -1.22
C TYR A 58 9.37 -5.37 -2.18
N THR A 59 9.01 -6.59 -1.82
CA THR A 59 7.84 -7.27 -2.38
C THR A 59 6.64 -7.02 -1.47
N ALA A 60 5.52 -6.64 -2.07
CA ALA A 60 4.30 -6.31 -1.37
C ALA A 60 3.10 -7.09 -1.91
N SER A 61 2.01 -6.98 -1.16
CA SER A 61 0.66 -7.28 -1.61
C SER A 61 -0.23 -6.08 -1.33
N ILE A 62 -1.27 -5.92 -2.14
CA ILE A 62 -2.29 -4.89 -1.94
C ILE A 62 -3.66 -5.52 -2.21
N ALA A 63 -4.62 -5.19 -1.35
CA ALA A 63 -5.99 -5.66 -1.43
C ALA A 63 -6.95 -4.53 -1.08
N LEU A 64 -8.04 -4.46 -1.82
CA LEU A 64 -9.18 -3.61 -1.55
C LEU A 64 -10.40 -4.51 -1.37
N THR A 65 -11.09 -4.35 -0.26
CA THR A 65 -12.35 -5.05 0.04
C THR A 65 -13.50 -4.05 0.10
N ASN A 66 -14.72 -4.49 0.38
CA ASN A 66 -15.81 -3.57 0.68
C ASN A 66 -15.64 -2.84 2.03
N ILE A 67 -14.65 -3.24 2.85
CA ILE A 67 -14.48 -2.76 4.23
C ILE A 67 -13.19 -1.96 4.41
N ARG A 68 -12.07 -2.37 3.80
CA ARG A 68 -10.76 -1.71 4.02
C ARG A 68 -9.85 -1.73 2.79
N LEU A 69 -8.86 -0.84 2.83
CA LEU A 69 -7.65 -0.90 2.03
C LEU A 69 -6.53 -1.52 2.86
N LEU A 70 -5.95 -2.62 2.36
CA LEU A 70 -4.82 -3.31 2.97
C LEU A 70 -3.64 -3.34 2.01
N ALA A 71 -2.45 -3.01 2.50
CA ALA A 71 -1.20 -3.30 1.83
C ALA A 71 -0.19 -3.86 2.82
N LEU A 72 0.51 -4.92 2.40
CA LEU A 72 1.54 -5.57 3.20
C LEU A 72 2.91 -5.44 2.53
N TRP A 73 3.93 -5.28 3.34
CA TRP A 73 5.31 -5.60 2.97
C TRP A 73 5.67 -6.93 3.63
N GLY A 74 5.74 -8.00 2.83
CA GLY A 74 5.77 -9.36 3.37
C GLY A 74 4.47 -9.63 4.13
N SER A 75 4.56 -9.93 5.42
CA SER A 75 3.41 -10.10 6.32
C SER A 75 3.09 -8.85 7.15
N ASN A 76 3.90 -7.79 7.07
CA ASN A 76 3.74 -6.60 7.90
C ASN A 76 2.83 -5.58 7.21
N PRO A 77 1.76 -5.08 7.87
CA PRO A 77 0.91 -4.06 7.28
C PRO A 77 1.64 -2.73 7.17
N ILE A 78 1.60 -2.16 5.97
CA ILE A 78 2.07 -0.79 5.69
C ILE A 78 0.90 0.16 5.42
N ILE A 79 -0.25 -0.38 4.99
CA ILE A 79 -1.55 0.29 4.99
C ILE A 79 -2.55 -0.74 5.52
N ASN A 80 -3.35 -0.36 6.50
CA ASN A 80 -4.47 -1.17 6.99
C ASN A 80 -5.50 -0.21 7.56
N ALA A 81 -6.39 0.29 6.71
CA ALA A 81 -7.35 1.32 7.08
C ALA A 81 -8.75 0.99 6.54
N PRO A 82 -9.79 1.03 7.39
CA PRO A 82 -11.18 0.95 6.95
C PRO A 82 -11.51 2.02 5.91
N LEU A 83 -12.38 1.74 4.95
CA LEU A 83 -12.82 2.71 3.93
C LEU A 83 -13.57 3.90 4.55
N ALA A 84 -14.18 3.70 5.72
CA ALA A 84 -14.83 4.75 6.49
C ALA A 84 -13.83 5.68 7.22
N ASP A 85 -12.53 5.34 7.26
CA ASP A 85 -11.51 6.16 7.89
C ASP A 85 -11.22 7.40 7.04
N GLU A 86 -11.52 8.59 7.57
CA GLU A 86 -11.33 9.86 6.88
C GLU A 86 -9.88 10.10 6.47
N ARG A 87 -8.92 9.48 7.15
CA ARG A 87 -7.49 9.59 6.81
C ARG A 87 -7.20 9.03 5.41
N LEU A 88 -7.95 8.03 4.94
CA LEU A 88 -7.80 7.56 3.55
C LEU A 88 -8.13 8.68 2.55
N ARG A 89 -9.17 9.49 2.82
CA ARG A 89 -9.51 10.64 1.96
C ARG A 89 -8.45 11.73 1.99
N SER A 90 -7.71 11.85 3.11
CA SER A 90 -6.59 12.78 3.24
C SER A 90 -5.30 12.29 2.55
N MET A 91 -5.24 11.03 2.11
CA MET A 91 -4.11 10.54 1.32
C MET A 91 -4.19 11.05 -0.12
N ARG A 92 -3.03 11.25 -0.72
CA ARG A 92 -2.90 11.55 -2.14
C ARG A 92 -2.63 10.27 -2.91
N TYR A 93 -3.45 10.02 -3.93
CA TYR A 93 -3.30 8.90 -4.84
C TYR A 93 -2.91 9.41 -6.23
N SER A 94 -1.92 8.79 -6.84
CA SER A 94 -1.52 9.13 -8.21
C SER A 94 -0.99 7.93 -8.96
N LEU A 95 -1.05 7.98 -10.29
CA LEU A 95 -0.47 6.98 -11.17
C LEU A 95 0.87 7.47 -11.72
N GLU A 96 1.83 6.55 -11.78
CA GLU A 96 3.16 6.76 -12.35
C GLU A 96 3.42 5.69 -13.44
N ASP A 97 4.48 5.90 -14.24
CA ASP A 97 4.97 4.93 -15.26
C ASP A 97 3.86 4.37 -16.17
N LYS A 98 3.20 5.27 -16.92
CA LYS A 98 2.10 4.93 -17.84
C LYS A 98 1.00 4.10 -17.16
N ALA A 99 0.62 4.48 -15.94
CA ALA A 99 -0.40 3.83 -15.13
C ALA A 99 -0.08 2.40 -14.67
N ALA A 100 1.20 2.00 -14.68
CA ALA A 100 1.63 0.71 -14.13
C ALA A 100 2.05 0.76 -12.65
N VAL A 101 2.05 1.96 -12.04
CA VAL A 101 2.44 2.16 -10.64
C VAL A 101 1.41 3.02 -9.93
N LEU A 102 0.82 2.49 -8.86
CA LEU A 102 0.01 3.27 -7.93
C LEU A 102 0.92 3.86 -6.85
N CYS A 103 0.86 5.17 -6.65
CA CYS A 103 1.52 5.89 -5.58
C CYS A 103 0.49 6.37 -4.56
N VAL A 104 0.65 5.96 -3.31
CA VAL A 104 -0.13 6.41 -2.15
C VAL A 104 0.79 7.25 -1.27
N ALA A 105 0.50 8.54 -1.13
CA ALA A 105 1.33 9.47 -0.39
C ALA A 105 0.53 10.18 0.71
N PHE A 106 1.13 10.33 1.90
CA PHE A 106 0.50 11.02 3.02
C PHE A 106 1.55 11.64 3.95
N ASP A 107 1.10 12.62 4.74
CA ASP A 107 1.89 13.16 5.84
C ASP A 107 1.96 12.12 6.97
N ALA A 108 3.16 11.81 7.45
CA ALA A 108 3.36 10.87 8.55
C ALA A 108 2.55 11.23 9.81
N ALA A 109 2.33 12.52 10.05
CA ALA A 109 1.52 13.04 11.16
C ALA A 109 0.07 12.54 11.14
N LEU A 110 -0.43 12.12 9.96
CA LEU A 110 -1.79 11.62 9.78
C LEU A 110 -2.08 10.36 10.60
N PHE A 111 -1.05 9.55 10.88
CA PHE A 111 -1.18 8.32 11.65
C PHE A 111 -0.45 8.37 13.00
N HIS A 112 0.56 9.23 13.12
CA HIS A 112 1.39 9.35 14.31
C HIS A 112 1.71 10.82 14.58
N ALA A 113 1.09 11.41 15.60
CA ALA A 113 1.19 12.85 15.89
C ALA A 113 2.62 13.33 16.20
N ASP A 114 3.51 12.43 16.62
CA ASP A 114 4.93 12.67 16.90
C ASP A 114 5.83 12.49 15.67
N TRP A 115 5.26 12.20 14.50
CA TRP A 115 5.99 12.03 13.25
C TRP A 115 5.75 13.22 12.32
N SER A 116 6.69 13.47 11.41
CA SER A 116 6.55 14.51 10.39
C SER A 116 7.15 14.07 9.05
N GLY A 117 6.80 14.79 7.99
CA GLY A 117 7.31 14.54 6.64
C GLY A 117 6.39 13.61 5.85
N THR A 118 6.82 13.22 4.65
CA THR A 118 5.97 12.48 3.72
C THR A 118 6.42 11.02 3.60
N ILE A 119 5.45 10.11 3.65
CA ILE A 119 5.63 8.71 3.30
C ILE A 119 4.94 8.47 1.96
N GLU A 120 5.66 7.88 1.01
CA GLU A 120 5.14 7.52 -0.31
C GLU A 120 5.30 6.01 -0.51
N TYR A 121 4.18 5.28 -0.58
CA TYR A 121 4.16 3.88 -0.98
C TYR A 121 3.87 3.76 -2.47
N ARG A 122 4.73 3.04 -3.19
CA ARG A 122 4.54 2.73 -4.61
C ARG A 122 4.30 1.24 -4.78
N PHE A 123 3.31 0.90 -5.58
CA PHE A 123 2.95 -0.48 -5.94
C PHE A 123 2.95 -0.61 -7.45
N ARG A 124 3.89 -1.40 -7.98
CA ARG A 124 3.95 -1.69 -9.42
C ARG A 124 3.06 -2.89 -9.73
N THR A 125 1.93 -2.62 -10.36
CA THR A 125 0.92 -3.62 -10.73
C THR A 125 0.26 -3.23 -12.05
N PRO A 126 -0.06 -4.19 -12.94
CA PRO A 126 -0.88 -3.92 -14.13
C PRO A 126 -2.30 -3.43 -13.77
N GLN A 127 -2.73 -3.62 -12.52
CA GLN A 127 -4.06 -3.24 -12.05
C GLN A 127 -4.07 -1.85 -11.37
N ALA A 128 -2.99 -1.06 -11.45
CA ALA A 128 -2.86 0.19 -10.70
C ALA A 128 -3.97 1.21 -11.04
N GLN A 129 -4.30 1.36 -12.33
CA GLN A 129 -5.40 2.19 -12.79
C GLN A 129 -6.75 1.75 -12.19
N HIS A 130 -7.10 0.47 -12.35
CA HIS A 130 -8.36 -0.08 -11.84
C HIS A 130 -8.46 0.02 -10.31
N LEU A 131 -7.35 -0.21 -9.60
CA LEU A 131 -7.30 -0.05 -8.15
C LEU A 131 -7.52 1.41 -7.74
N LEU A 132 -6.95 2.39 -8.45
CA LEU A 132 -7.21 3.80 -8.17
C LEU A 132 -8.69 4.16 -8.37
N GLU A 133 -9.28 3.71 -9.47
CA GLU A 133 -10.70 3.95 -9.77
C GLU A 133 -11.60 3.38 -8.68
N LEU A 134 -11.36 2.13 -8.25
CA LEU A 134 -12.10 1.51 -7.17
C LEU A 134 -11.91 2.25 -5.84
N ILE A 135 -10.69 2.69 -5.51
CA ILE A 135 -10.46 3.48 -4.30
C ILE A 135 -11.29 4.76 -4.35
N GLN A 136 -11.21 5.51 -5.45
CA GLN A 136 -11.93 6.78 -5.61
C GLN A 136 -13.45 6.62 -5.54
N GLN A 137 -14.01 5.55 -6.11
CA GLN A 137 -15.44 5.24 -6.01
C GLN A 137 -15.91 4.95 -4.58
N ARG A 138 -15.00 4.50 -3.70
CA ARG A 138 -15.34 4.08 -2.33
C ARG A 138 -15.06 5.13 -1.27
N ILE A 139 -14.09 6.01 -1.50
CA ILE A 139 -13.72 7.07 -0.55
C ILE A 139 -14.21 8.45 -0.99
N GLY A 140 -14.59 8.61 -2.27
CA GLY A 140 -15.14 9.85 -2.82
C GLY A 140 -16.54 10.19 -2.34
#